data_AF-A0A6G0WUA7-F1
#
_entry.id   AF-A0A6G0WUA7-F1
#
_cell.length_a   1.000
_cell.length_b   1.000
_cell.length_c   1.000
_cell.angle_alpha   90.00
_cell.angle_beta   90.00
_cell.angle_gamma   90.00
#
_symmetry.space_group_name_H-M   'P 1'
#
loop_
_entity.id
_entity.type
_entity.pdbx_description
1 polymer ?
#
loop_
_entity_poly.entity_id
_entity_poly.type
_entity_poly.pdbx_seq_one_letter_code
_entity_poly.pdbx_strand_id
1 'polypeptide(L)'
;MGYNPPTSAIPSGFRWLTTITPPKYGLSILVSQIFSKCENGNHGMGCPTLKNVPTVILKQLGKSNVTVKEFTEFMFSMKYDDAFNYTMIVLCFTIAFLLLTLLSMRCANHEKR
;
A
#
# COMPACT_ATOMS: atom_id res chain seq x y z
N MET A 1 7.63 -6.98 4.03
CA MET A 1 7.84 -5.69 3.33
C MET A 1 6.57 -4.84 3.46
N GLY A 2 6.71 -3.59 3.90
CA GLY A 2 5.60 -2.67 4.10
C GLY A 2 6.06 -1.43 4.87
N TYR A 3 5.13 -0.53 5.19
CA TYR A 3 5.43 0.70 5.94
C TYR A 3 5.70 0.40 7.42
N ASN A 4 6.68 1.09 8.00
CA ASN A 4 6.92 1.08 9.44
C ASN A 4 6.61 2.48 10.00
N PRO A 5 5.64 2.66 10.91
CA PRO A 5 4.73 1.63 11.47
C PRO A 5 3.72 1.07 10.46
N PRO A 6 3.23 -0.16 10.65
CA PRO A 6 2.23 -0.79 9.77
C PRO A 6 0.90 -0.04 9.83
N THR A 7 0.10 -0.11 8.75
CA THR A 7 -1.17 0.63 8.63
C THR A 7 -2.11 0.39 9.81
N SER A 8 -2.11 -0.81 10.38
CA SER A 8 -2.91 -1.18 11.55
C SER A 8 -2.48 -0.52 12.87
N ALA A 9 -1.24 -0.02 12.96
CA ALA A 9 -0.69 0.61 14.17
C ALA A 9 -0.66 2.15 14.09
N ILE A 10 -1.13 2.75 12.99
CA ILE A 10 -1.10 4.20 12.80
C ILE A 10 -2.23 4.86 13.61
N PRO A 11 -1.94 5.81 14.51
CA PRO A 11 -2.97 6.57 15.22
C PRO A 11 -3.88 7.33 14.25
N SER A 12 -5.17 7.42 14.57
CA SER A 12 -6.18 8.07 13.71
C SER A 12 -5.80 9.50 13.28
N GLY A 13 -5.20 10.27 14.19
CA GLY A 13 -4.78 11.66 13.95
C GLY A 13 -3.65 11.83 12.92
N PHE A 14 -2.83 10.80 12.68
CA PHE A 14 -1.72 10.84 11.72
C PHE A 14 -2.02 10.07 10.42
N ARG A 15 -3.20 9.47 10.32
CA ARG A 15 -3.56 8.62 9.17
C ARG A 15 -3.56 9.40 7.86
N TRP A 16 -4.01 10.67 7.90
CA TRP A 16 -4.07 11.57 6.73
C TRP A 16 -2.70 11.80 6.09
N LEU A 17 -1.63 11.92 6.90
CA LEU A 17 -0.27 12.14 6.42
C LEU A 17 0.18 10.98 5.52
N THR A 18 -0.17 9.77 5.92
CA THR A 18 0.14 8.57 5.13
C THR A 18 -0.72 8.47 3.88
N THR A 19 -1.92 9.03 3.87
CA THR A 19 -2.81 9.07 2.69
C THR A 19 -2.31 10.03 1.62
N ILE A 20 -1.65 11.13 2.00
CA ILE A 20 -1.13 12.10 1.02
C ILE A 20 0.15 11.62 0.33
N THR A 21 0.88 10.68 0.93
CA THR A 21 2.20 10.24 0.45
C THR A 21 2.07 9.29 -0.75
N PRO A 22 2.38 9.71 -2.00
CA PRO A 22 2.12 8.90 -3.20
C PRO A 22 2.86 7.55 -3.25
N PRO A 23 4.13 7.42 -2.79
CA PRO A 23 4.84 6.14 -2.74
C PRO A 23 4.11 5.02 -1.98
N LYS A 24 3.20 5.38 -1.06
CA LYS A 24 2.39 4.40 -0.32
C LYS A 24 1.58 3.51 -1.24
N TYR A 25 0.96 4.13 -2.23
CA TYR A 25 0.09 3.45 -3.17
C TYR A 25 0.87 2.61 -4.18
N GLY A 26 2.07 3.07 -4.59
CA GLY A 26 2.96 2.24 -5.43
C GLY A 26 3.37 0.95 -4.74
N LEU A 27 3.77 1.03 -3.46
CA LEU A 27 4.11 -0.15 -2.68
C LEU A 27 2.90 -1.05 -2.44
N SER A 28 1.71 -0.49 -2.18
CA SER A 28 0.50 -1.30 -2.00
C SER A 28 0.11 -2.07 -3.25
N ILE A 29 0.30 -1.49 -4.44
CA ILE A 29 0.11 -2.19 -5.72
C ILE A 29 1.08 -3.36 -5.83
N LEU A 30 2.39 -3.13 -5.70
CA LEU A 30 3.41 -4.20 -5.80
C LEU A 30 3.14 -5.33 -4.81
N VAL A 31 2.86 -4.98 -3.54
CA VAL A 31 2.61 -5.96 -2.48
C VAL A 31 1.31 -6.74 -2.74
N SER A 32 0.24 -6.06 -3.15
CA SER A 32 -1.04 -6.72 -3.45
C SER A 32 -0.93 -7.74 -4.59
N GLN A 33 -0.15 -7.42 -5.63
CA GLN A 33 0.02 -8.30 -6.79
C GLN A 33 0.87 -9.53 -6.46
N ILE A 34 1.95 -9.35 -5.69
CA ILE A 34 2.92 -10.41 -5.40
C ILE A 34 2.48 -11.29 -4.22
N PHE A 35 1.96 -10.68 -3.15
CA PHE A 35 1.73 -11.36 -1.88
C PHE A 35 0.26 -11.64 -1.57
N SER A 36 -0.69 -10.99 -2.26
CA SER A 36 -2.11 -11.19 -2.01
C SER A 36 -2.80 -12.10 -3.04
N LYS A 37 -2.04 -12.63 -4.03
CA LYS A 37 -2.52 -13.60 -5.03
C LYS A 37 -2.05 -15.02 -4.69
N CYS A 38 -2.99 -15.95 -4.61
CA CYS A 38 -2.75 -17.38 -4.59
C CYS A 38 -3.31 -17.99 -5.86
N GLU A 39 -2.43 -18.44 -6.75
CA GLU A 39 -2.85 -19.17 -7.94
C GLU A 39 -3.32 -20.59 -7.59
N ASN A 40 -4.20 -21.16 -8.41
CA ASN A 40 -4.82 -22.47 -8.20
C ASN A 40 -3.74 -23.57 -8.14
N GLY A 41 -3.26 -23.87 -6.93
CA GLY A 41 -2.21 -24.87 -6.69
C GLY A 41 -1.22 -24.54 -5.56
N ASN A 42 -1.41 -23.49 -4.76
CA ASN A 42 -0.47 -23.08 -3.69
C ASN A 42 0.93 -22.64 -4.16
N HIS A 43 1.15 -22.45 -5.47
CA HIS A 43 2.44 -22.04 -6.04
C HIS A 43 2.69 -20.51 -6.01
N GLY A 44 1.76 -19.72 -5.46
CA GLY A 44 1.92 -18.26 -5.33
C GLY A 44 2.75 -17.86 -4.11
N MET A 45 3.51 -16.75 -4.23
CA MET A 45 4.30 -16.18 -3.12
C MET A 45 3.44 -15.75 -1.91
N GLY A 46 2.12 -15.61 -2.07
CA GLY A 46 1.17 -15.32 -0.99
C GLY A 46 0.67 -16.54 -0.19
N CYS A 47 0.85 -17.76 -0.71
CA CYS A 47 0.32 -18.99 -0.13
C CYS A 47 1.16 -19.68 0.96
N PRO A 48 2.50 -19.57 1.01
CA PRO A 48 3.26 -20.22 2.07
C PRO A 48 2.84 -19.69 3.45
N THR A 49 2.84 -20.59 4.44
CA THR A 49 2.59 -20.23 5.83
C THR A 49 3.84 -19.60 6.43
N LEU A 50 3.64 -18.51 7.17
CA LEU A 50 4.74 -17.81 7.83
C LEU A 50 5.18 -18.60 9.07
N LYS A 51 6.49 -18.84 9.18
CA LYS A 51 7.11 -19.40 10.39
C LYS A 51 7.61 -18.25 11.28
N ASN A 52 7.55 -18.43 12.61
CA ASN A 52 8.01 -17.46 13.61
C ASN A 52 7.30 -16.09 13.58
N VAL A 53 5.98 -16.07 13.37
CA VAL A 53 5.18 -14.84 13.50
C VAL A 53 5.00 -14.49 14.98
N PRO A 54 5.12 -13.21 15.38
CA PRO A 54 4.85 -12.78 16.75
C PRO A 54 3.48 -13.24 17.23
N THR A 55 3.43 -13.85 18.43
CA THR A 55 2.20 -14.42 19.01
C THR A 55 1.10 -13.41 19.25
N VAL A 56 1.44 -12.11 19.36
CA VAL A 56 0.48 -11.01 19.44
C VAL A 56 -0.42 -10.95 18.20
N ILE A 57 0.18 -11.08 17.01
CA ILE A 57 -0.54 -11.02 15.73
C ILE A 57 -1.39 -12.28 15.55
N LEU A 58 -0.85 -13.45 15.93
CA LEU A 58 -1.58 -14.73 15.90
C LEU A 58 -2.82 -14.71 16.82
N LYS A 59 -2.69 -14.12 18.03
CA LYS A 59 -3.84 -13.92 18.93
C LYS A 59 -4.88 -12.97 18.36
N GLN A 60 -4.47 -11.91 17.67
CA GLN A 60 -5.40 -10.97 17.03
C GLN A 60 -6.16 -11.59 15.85
N LEU A 61 -5.54 -12.52 15.10
CA LEU A 61 -6.21 -13.25 14.01
C LEU A 61 -6.94 -14.53 14.48
N GLY A 62 -6.72 -14.99 15.71
CA GLY A 62 -7.33 -16.21 16.24
C GLY A 62 -6.89 -17.50 15.54
N LYS A 63 -5.74 -17.51 14.85
CA LYS A 63 -5.23 -18.65 14.07
C LYS A 63 -3.85 -19.09 14.54
N SER A 64 -3.61 -20.41 14.53
CA SER A 64 -2.31 -21.02 14.88
C SER A 64 -1.26 -20.85 13.77
N ASN A 65 -1.70 -20.82 12.51
CA ASN A 65 -0.84 -20.57 11.35
C ASN A 65 -1.49 -19.49 10.49
N VAL A 66 -0.68 -18.55 9.97
CA VAL A 66 -1.13 -17.48 9.08
C VAL A 66 -0.38 -17.55 7.76
N THR A 67 -1.08 -17.32 6.67
CA THR A 67 -0.48 -17.20 5.34
C THR A 67 0.15 -15.82 5.13
N VAL A 68 1.08 -15.71 4.18
CA VAL A 68 1.65 -14.40 3.80
C VAL A 68 0.55 -13.42 3.39
N LYS A 69 -0.45 -13.89 2.65
CA LYS A 69 -1.63 -13.11 2.26
C LYS A 69 -2.39 -12.53 3.47
N GLU A 70 -2.77 -13.38 4.42
CA GLU A 70 -3.56 -12.91 5.58
C GLU A 70 -2.76 -11.93 6.44
N PHE A 71 -1.46 -12.15 6.56
CA PHE A 71 -0.58 -11.24 7.27
C PHE A 71 -0.48 -9.87 6.59
N THR A 72 -0.31 -9.82 5.26
CA THR A 72 -0.21 -8.55 4.53
C THR A 72 -1.54 -7.80 4.49
N GLU A 73 -2.66 -8.52 4.37
CA GLU A 73 -4.00 -7.93 4.45
C GLU A 73 -4.29 -7.35 5.84
N PHE A 74 -3.90 -8.04 6.92
CA PHE A 74 -4.14 -7.56 8.28
C PHE A 74 -3.21 -6.39 8.67
N MET A 75 -1.90 -6.52 8.41
CA MET A 75 -0.92 -5.52 8.85
C MET A 75 -0.92 -4.26 7.99
N PHE A 76 -1.05 -4.42 6.68
CA PHE A 76 -0.91 -3.33 5.72
C PHE A 76 -2.22 -2.91 5.06
N SER A 77 -3.31 -3.67 5.23
CA SER A 77 -4.58 -3.48 4.50
C SER A 77 -4.40 -3.47 2.97
N MET A 78 -3.47 -4.28 2.47
CA MET A 78 -3.12 -4.37 1.04
C MET A 78 -3.80 -5.60 0.42
N LYS A 79 -5.00 -5.41 -0.11
CA LYS A 79 -5.78 -6.45 -0.79
C LYS A 79 -5.55 -6.42 -2.29
N TYR A 80 -5.68 -7.57 -2.94
CA TYR A 80 -5.61 -7.68 -4.40
C TYR A 80 -6.75 -6.91 -5.10
N ASP A 81 -7.95 -6.95 -4.54
CA ASP A 81 -9.14 -6.28 -5.09
C ASP A 81 -8.99 -4.75 -5.14
N ASP A 82 -8.26 -4.17 -4.17
CA ASP A 82 -8.02 -2.74 -4.07
C ASP A 82 -6.88 -2.23 -4.98
N ALA A 83 -6.18 -3.12 -5.68
CA ALA A 83 -5.03 -2.75 -6.51
C ALA A 83 -5.38 -1.72 -7.59
N PHE A 84 -6.58 -1.83 -8.17
CA PHE A 84 -7.08 -0.88 -9.16
C PHE A 84 -7.32 0.51 -8.54
N ASN A 85 -7.93 0.56 -7.35
CA ASN A 85 -8.18 1.81 -6.63
C ASN A 85 -6.86 2.54 -6.31
N TYR A 86 -5.84 1.83 -5.83
CA TYR A 86 -4.53 2.40 -5.57
C TYR A 86 -3.85 2.92 -6.85
N THR A 87 -4.00 2.20 -7.97
CA THR A 87 -3.45 2.63 -9.26
C THR A 87 -4.08 3.93 -9.73
N MET A 88 -5.40 4.06 -9.61
CA MET A 88 -6.12 5.28 -9.97
C MET A 88 -5.67 6.48 -9.12
N ILE A 89 -5.47 6.28 -7.81
CA ILE A 89 -4.98 7.34 -6.91
C ILE A 89 -3.58 7.83 -7.32
N VAL A 90 -2.65 6.92 -7.64
CA VAL A 90 -1.29 7.29 -8.10
C VAL A 90 -1.36 8.12 -9.38
N LEU A 91 -2.21 7.72 -10.33
CA LEU A 91 -2.40 8.46 -11.58
C LEU A 91 -2.96 9.87 -11.33
N CYS A 92 -3.95 10.00 -10.43
CA CYS A 92 -4.48 11.32 -10.05
C CYS A 92 -3.41 12.23 -9.45
N PHE A 93 -2.58 11.74 -8.52
CA PHE A 93 -1.46 12.52 -7.98
C PHE A 93 -0.45 12.90 -9.06
N THR A 94 -0.14 11.97 -9.97
CA THR A 94 0.79 12.23 -11.08
C THR A 94 0.27 13.37 -11.97
N ILE A 95 -1.00 13.32 -12.38
CA ILE A 95 -1.62 14.39 -13.17
C ILE A 95 -1.64 15.72 -12.41
N ALA A 96 -1.98 15.70 -11.12
CA ALA A 96 -1.98 16.91 -10.29
C ALA A 96 -0.58 17.57 -10.25
N PHE A 97 0.48 16.81 -9.99
CA PHE A 97 1.85 17.34 -9.99
C PHE A 97 2.29 17.85 -11.37
N LEU A 98 1.87 17.20 -12.45
CA LEU A 98 2.12 17.68 -13.80
C LEU A 98 1.43 19.03 -14.06
N LEU A 99 0.17 19.18 -13.64
CA LEU A 99 -0.56 20.46 -13.76
C LEU A 99 0.09 21.57 -12.94
N LEU A 100 0.50 21.28 -11.69
CA LEU A 100 1.23 22.23 -10.85
C LEU A 100 2.55 22.65 -11.51
N THR A 101 3.27 21.71 -12.12
CA THR A 101 4.53 21.98 -12.82
C THR A 101 4.29 22.87 -14.05
N LEU A 102 3.25 22.59 -14.84
CA LEU A 102 2.86 23.43 -15.98
C LEU A 102 2.47 24.85 -15.54
N LEU A 103 1.71 24.98 -14.44
CA LEU A 103 1.33 26.27 -13.88
C LEU A 103 2.55 27.05 -13.41
N SER A 104 3.46 26.40 -12.68
CA SER A 104 4.70 27.00 -12.19
C SER A 104 5.56 27.53 -13.34
N MET A 105 5.71 26.77 -14.43
CA MET A 105 6.45 27.22 -15.60
C MET A 105 5.76 28.42 -16.28
N ARG A 106 4.42 28.44 -16.35
CA ARG A 106 3.67 29.58 -16.90
C ARG A 106 3.84 30.84 -16.06
N CYS A 107 3.75 30.74 -14.74
CA CYS A 107 3.97 31.87 -13.83
C CYS A 107 5.41 32.41 -13.92
N ALA A 108 6.41 31.53 -13.88
CA ALA A 108 7.82 31.92 -14.01
C ALA A 108 8.13 32.58 -15.37
N ASN A 109 7.42 32.18 -16.43
CA ASN A 109 7.54 32.82 -17.75
C ASN A 109 6.79 34.16 -17.83
N HIS A 110 5.71 34.34 -17.05
CA HIS A 110 4.97 35.59 -16.99
C HIS A 110 5.74 36.69 -16.25
N GLU A 111 6.51 36.34 -15.21
CA GLU A 111 7.28 37.30 -14.41
C GLU A 111 8.53 37.85 -15.13
N LYS A 112 9.01 37.14 -16.16
CA LYS A 112 10.16 37.57 -16.99
C LYS A 112 9.78 38.49 -18.15
N ARG A 113 8.50 38.75 -18.38
CA ARG A 113 8.00 39.56 -19.51
C ARG A 113 7.66 40.97 -19.07
#